data_AF-A0AAT9T233-F1
#
_entry.id   AF-A0AAT9T233-F1
#
_cell.length_a   1.000
_cell.length_b   1.000
_cell.length_c   1.000
_cell.angle_alpha   90.00
_cell.angle_beta   90.00
_cell.angle_gamma   90.00
#
_symmetry.space_group_name_H-M   'P 1'
#
loop_
_entity.id
_entity.type
_entity.pdbx_description
1 polymer ?
#
loop_
_entity_poly.entity_id
_entity_poly.type
_entity_poly.pdbx_seq_one_letter_code
_entity_poly.pdbx_strand_id
1 'polypeptide(L)'
;MAKRPPVRNPRKSLAVRPKIERAYVVSGEHLGDVLQGKPVPSSLVAMLGGEPAPDLLPGWQKALEGFALSEHDLAWVHRVAQQFCWERASLVHGTTHAEVGSLLKRIRRASGDLVAALDQGEMAETWRRLEKVDIGGGKPSSFRWEDVHPVLLSLAARARQAVEELKAEKQTRPPLDPSHSWRFFVTELAAVFERRGEPVTASKPSEKSRSTPFTQFAWAVMQAVPKQYRQHDASRDAMADAISNVLADLRTAQAQRPGAT
;
A
#
# COMPACT_ATOMS: atom_id res chain seq x y z
N MET A 1 -17.26 43.21 -37.42
CA MET A 1 -17.51 41.88 -36.83
C MET A 1 -16.20 41.09 -36.80
N ALA A 2 -15.54 41.02 -35.64
CA ALA A 2 -14.25 40.35 -35.51
C ALA A 2 -14.46 38.89 -35.07
N LYS A 3 -13.97 37.93 -35.87
CA LYS A 3 -14.00 36.49 -35.56
C LYS A 3 -13.01 36.20 -34.42
N ARG A 4 -13.50 35.67 -33.30
CA ARG A 4 -12.65 35.15 -32.21
C ARG A 4 -11.99 33.84 -32.63
N PRO A 5 -10.71 33.59 -32.27
CA PRO A 5 -10.06 32.32 -32.54
C PRO A 5 -10.51 31.24 -31.54
N PRO A 6 -10.39 29.95 -31.88
CA PRO A 6 -10.85 28.86 -31.03
C PRO A 6 -9.96 28.68 -29.80
N VAL A 7 -10.61 28.47 -28.65
CA VAL A 7 -9.98 28.17 -27.36
C VAL A 7 -9.37 26.77 -27.42
N ARG A 8 -8.04 26.69 -27.28
CA ARG A 8 -7.28 25.44 -27.25
C ARG A 8 -7.40 24.83 -25.84
N ASN A 9 -8.00 23.66 -25.73
CA ASN A 9 -8.07 22.87 -24.49
C ASN A 9 -6.68 22.32 -24.13
N PRO A 10 -6.06 22.64 -22.97
CA PRO A 10 -4.87 21.95 -22.52
C PRO A 10 -5.27 20.74 -21.68
N ARG A 11 -5.59 19.61 -22.34
CA ARG A 11 -5.49 18.30 -21.70
C ARG A 11 -4.08 17.76 -21.96
N LYS A 12 -3.28 17.69 -20.89
CA LYS A 12 -2.29 16.64 -20.55
C LYS A 12 -1.12 17.26 -19.76
N SER A 13 -1.19 17.19 -18.43
CA SER A 13 0.00 16.89 -17.63
C SER A 13 -0.26 15.54 -16.95
N LEU A 14 0.10 14.47 -17.64
CA LEU A 14 0.26 13.17 -17.00
C LEU A 14 1.54 13.28 -16.16
N ALA A 15 1.38 13.61 -14.89
CA ALA A 15 2.43 13.38 -13.91
C ALA A 15 2.74 11.89 -13.93
N VAL A 16 3.92 11.53 -14.44
CA VAL A 16 4.49 10.19 -14.33
C VAL A 16 4.64 9.92 -12.83
N ARG A 17 3.69 9.19 -12.24
CA ARG A 17 3.80 8.72 -10.86
C ARG A 17 4.82 7.58 -10.84
N PRO A 18 5.80 7.58 -9.93
CA PRO A 18 6.70 6.45 -9.79
C PRO A 18 5.90 5.20 -9.41
N LYS A 19 6.15 4.09 -10.11
CA LYS A 19 5.71 2.76 -9.71
C LYS A 19 6.43 2.41 -8.40
N ILE A 20 5.76 2.61 -7.28
CA ILE A 20 6.22 2.10 -5.98
C ILE A 20 5.75 0.65 -5.91
N GLU A 21 6.57 -0.28 -6.40
CA GLU A 21 6.42 -1.71 -6.13
C GLU A 21 7.08 -2.00 -4.79
N ARG A 22 6.28 -2.25 -3.74
CA ARG A 22 6.80 -2.48 -2.39
C ARG A 22 7.34 -3.89 -2.22
N ALA A 23 8.37 -4.00 -1.38
CA ALA A 23 8.94 -5.25 -0.90
C ALA A 23 8.04 -5.85 0.18
N TYR A 24 7.65 -7.11 0.04
CA TYR A 24 6.92 -7.86 1.06
C TYR A 24 7.91 -8.63 1.93
N VAL A 25 7.67 -8.70 3.24
CA VAL A 25 8.38 -9.61 4.13
C VAL A 25 7.55 -10.88 4.21
N VAL A 26 8.11 -11.97 3.69
CA VAL A 26 7.49 -13.29 3.72
C VAL A 26 7.80 -13.93 5.07
N SER A 27 6.78 -14.43 5.77
CA SER A 27 6.98 -15.36 6.90
C SER A 27 7.88 -16.52 6.44
N GLY A 28 8.89 -16.87 7.24
CA GLY A 28 9.83 -17.95 6.92
C GLY A 28 9.15 -19.30 6.61
N GLU A 29 7.93 -19.51 7.13
CA GLU A 29 7.15 -20.73 6.96
C GLU A 29 6.58 -20.91 5.54
N HIS A 30 6.51 -19.84 4.73
CA HIS A 30 5.92 -19.88 3.38
C HIS A 30 6.93 -19.64 2.26
N LEU A 31 8.21 -19.47 2.60
CA LEU A 31 9.28 -19.30 1.61
C LEU A 31 9.37 -20.50 0.66
N GLY A 32 9.10 -21.70 1.17
CA GLY A 32 9.03 -22.93 0.39
C GLY A 32 7.98 -22.87 -0.73
N ASP A 33 6.74 -22.48 -0.43
CA ASP A 33 5.67 -22.44 -1.44
C ASP A 33 5.88 -21.35 -2.51
N VAL A 34 6.46 -20.21 -2.11
CA VAL A 34 6.87 -19.13 -3.03
C VAL A 34 7.91 -19.64 -4.05
N LEU A 35 8.91 -20.39 -3.57
CA LEU A 35 9.97 -20.94 -4.42
C LEU A 35 9.48 -22.08 -5.32
N GLN A 36 8.35 -22.71 -4.98
CA GLN A 36 7.73 -23.77 -5.79
C GLN A 36 6.73 -23.25 -6.83
N GLY A 37 6.61 -21.92 -7.01
CA GLY A 37 5.66 -21.32 -7.93
C GLY A 37 4.19 -21.62 -7.61
N LYS A 38 3.91 -22.12 -6.39
CA LYS A 38 2.54 -22.32 -5.93
C LYS A 38 1.89 -20.96 -5.71
N PRO A 39 0.57 -20.84 -5.95
CA PRO A 39 -0.15 -19.66 -5.51
C PRO A 39 0.05 -19.53 -4.01
N VAL A 40 0.84 -18.53 -3.63
CA VAL A 40 1.07 -18.24 -2.23
C VAL A 40 -0.28 -17.82 -1.68
N PRO A 41 -0.80 -18.47 -0.63
CA PRO A 41 -2.09 -18.08 -0.09
C PRO A 41 -2.01 -16.58 0.26
N SER A 42 -3.10 -15.84 0.05
CA SER A 42 -3.18 -14.41 0.37
C SER A 42 -2.81 -14.10 1.83
N SER A 43 -2.68 -15.14 2.66
CA SER A 43 -2.08 -15.19 3.98
C SER A 43 -0.55 -15.15 4.01
N LEU A 44 0.15 -14.53 3.05
CA LEU A 44 1.46 -13.96 3.35
C LEU A 44 1.23 -12.78 4.29
N VAL A 45 1.01 -13.14 5.54
CA VAL A 45 0.71 -12.24 6.62
C VAL A 45 1.98 -11.42 6.84
N ALA A 46 2.02 -10.21 6.27
CA ALA A 46 2.96 -9.21 6.72
C ALA A 46 2.80 -9.13 8.25
N MET A 47 3.89 -9.09 9.02
CA MET A 47 3.79 -9.07 10.48
C MET A 47 4.09 -7.65 10.97
N LEU A 48 3.23 -7.09 11.81
CA LEU A 48 3.45 -5.82 12.51
C LEU A 48 3.49 -6.10 14.02
N GLY A 49 4.66 -5.90 14.65
CA GLY A 49 4.81 -6.13 16.09
C GLY A 49 4.67 -7.60 16.53
N GLY A 50 4.79 -8.57 15.62
CA GLY A 50 4.57 -9.99 15.92
C GLY A 50 3.13 -10.45 15.75
N GLU A 51 2.23 -9.57 15.30
CA GLU A 51 0.87 -9.91 14.89
C GLU A 51 0.71 -9.83 13.37
N PRO A 52 -0.29 -10.53 12.81
CA PRO A 52 -0.72 -10.32 11.45
C PRO A 52 -0.99 -8.84 11.15
N ALA A 53 -0.38 -8.34 10.09
CA ALA A 53 -0.68 -7.03 9.56
C ALA A 53 -2.16 -7.01 9.23
N PRO A 54 -2.88 -6.01 9.72
CA PRO A 54 -4.33 -6.01 9.57
C PRO A 54 -4.69 -5.88 8.10
N ASP A 55 -5.61 -6.75 7.70
CA ASP A 55 -6.28 -6.70 6.42
C ASP A 55 -7.71 -6.19 6.60
N LEU A 56 -8.39 -5.93 5.50
CA LEU A 56 -9.82 -5.61 5.51
C LEU A 56 -10.65 -6.81 5.98
N LEU A 57 -11.79 -6.51 6.56
CA LEU A 57 -12.74 -7.52 7.02
C LEU A 57 -13.26 -8.38 5.84
N PRO A 58 -13.53 -9.68 6.07
CA PRO A 58 -14.10 -10.54 5.05
C PRO A 58 -15.38 -9.95 4.45
N GLY A 59 -15.50 -10.04 3.12
CA GLY A 59 -16.66 -9.52 2.39
C GLY A 59 -16.66 -8.01 2.18
N TRP A 60 -15.54 -7.31 2.40
CA TRP A 60 -15.44 -5.85 2.15
C TRP A 60 -15.83 -5.45 0.73
N GLN A 61 -15.55 -6.29 -0.27
CA GLN A 61 -15.91 -6.05 -1.67
C GLN A 61 -17.43 -5.92 -1.84
N LYS A 62 -18.19 -6.76 -1.11
CA LYS A 62 -19.66 -6.74 -1.11
C LYS A 62 -20.21 -5.41 -0.58
N ALA A 63 -19.53 -4.80 0.39
CA ALA A 63 -19.90 -3.48 0.89
C ALA A 63 -19.72 -2.37 -0.15
N LEU A 64 -18.97 -2.62 -1.23
CA LEU A 64 -18.69 -1.66 -2.30
C LEU A 64 -19.42 -1.96 -3.62
N GLU A 65 -20.18 -3.06 -3.71
CA GLU A 65 -20.90 -3.45 -4.94
C GLU A 65 -21.83 -2.34 -5.47
N GLY A 66 -22.48 -1.61 -4.55
CA GLY A 66 -23.39 -0.51 -4.89
C GLY A 66 -22.73 0.72 -5.57
N PHE A 67 -21.40 0.77 -5.65
CA PHE A 67 -20.67 1.87 -6.27
C PHE A 67 -20.16 1.57 -7.68
N ALA A 68 -20.42 0.37 -8.23
CA ALA A 68 -20.05 -0.02 -9.59
C ALA A 68 -18.57 0.28 -9.94
N LEU A 69 -17.64 -0.13 -9.06
CA LEU A 69 -16.20 0.06 -9.29
C LEU A 69 -15.68 -0.89 -10.38
N SER A 70 -14.72 -0.41 -11.19
CA SER A 70 -13.92 -1.28 -12.04
C SER A 70 -13.01 -2.18 -11.20
N GLU A 71 -12.52 -3.31 -11.75
CA GLU A 71 -11.54 -4.16 -11.06
C GLU A 71 -10.28 -3.38 -10.65
N HIS A 72 -9.82 -2.49 -11.51
CA HIS A 72 -8.68 -1.62 -11.23
C HIS A 72 -8.95 -0.68 -10.05
N ASP A 73 -10.12 -0.03 -10.00
CA ASP A 73 -10.46 0.85 -8.89
C ASP A 73 -10.69 0.07 -7.60
N LEU A 74 -11.27 -1.14 -7.67
CA LEU A 74 -11.44 -2.02 -6.52
C LEU A 74 -10.07 -2.42 -5.94
N ALA A 75 -9.11 -2.80 -6.79
CA ALA A 75 -7.73 -3.09 -6.38
C ALA A 75 -7.04 -1.86 -5.79
N TRP A 76 -7.28 -0.66 -6.35
CA TRP A 76 -6.76 0.59 -5.80
C TRP A 76 -7.31 0.87 -4.39
N VAL A 77 -8.63 0.74 -4.21
CA VAL A 77 -9.31 0.95 -2.93
C VAL A 77 -8.81 -0.03 -1.89
N HIS A 78 -8.65 -1.30 -2.26
CA HIS A 78 -8.04 -2.32 -1.40
C HIS A 78 -6.68 -1.87 -0.89
N ARG A 79 -5.80 -1.45 -1.81
CA ARG A 79 -4.45 -0.97 -1.49
C ARG A 79 -4.48 0.24 -0.56
N VAL A 80 -5.35 1.21 -0.81
CA VAL A 80 -5.47 2.43 0.01
C VAL A 80 -5.94 2.08 1.42
N ALA A 81 -6.94 1.22 1.54
CA ALA A 81 -7.50 0.83 2.83
C ALA A 81 -6.53 -0.07 3.63
N GLN A 82 -5.80 -0.98 2.97
CA GLN A 82 -4.70 -1.73 3.59
C GLN A 82 -3.60 -0.80 4.10
N GLN A 83 -3.17 0.16 3.28
CA GLN A 83 -2.16 1.14 3.70
C GLN A 83 -2.62 1.92 4.93
N PHE A 84 -3.88 2.36 4.95
CA PHE A 84 -4.47 3.00 6.11
C PHE A 84 -4.43 2.09 7.35
N CYS A 85 -4.83 0.82 7.22
CA CYS A 85 -4.77 -0.15 8.32
C CYS A 85 -3.35 -0.30 8.86
N TRP A 86 -2.35 -0.37 8.00
CA TRP A 86 -0.95 -0.53 8.42
C TRP A 86 -0.40 0.70 9.13
N GLU A 87 -0.66 1.91 8.60
CA GLU A 87 -0.25 3.15 9.25
C GLU A 87 -0.92 3.30 10.63
N ARG A 88 -2.22 2.96 10.73
CA ARG A 88 -2.97 2.96 11.99
C ARG A 88 -2.47 1.91 12.97
N ALA A 89 -2.17 0.69 12.51
CA ALA A 89 -1.60 -0.35 13.35
C ALA A 89 -0.22 0.05 13.89
N SER A 90 0.60 0.69 13.07
CA SER A 90 1.91 1.19 13.48
C SER A 90 1.79 2.26 14.56
N LEU A 91 0.78 3.14 14.45
CA LEU A 91 0.45 4.14 15.47
C LEU A 91 -0.07 3.52 16.77
N VAL A 92 -0.97 2.54 16.68
CA VAL A 92 -1.60 1.89 17.85
C VAL A 92 -0.60 1.02 18.61
N HIS A 93 0.18 0.22 17.89
CA HIS A 93 1.14 -0.73 18.48
C HIS A 93 2.52 -0.11 18.72
N GLY A 94 2.69 1.17 18.38
CA GLY A 94 3.95 1.89 18.56
C GLY A 94 5.10 1.31 17.76
N THR A 95 4.84 0.55 16.68
CA THR A 95 5.90 0.00 15.84
C THR A 95 6.66 1.17 15.23
N THR A 96 7.84 1.44 15.76
CA THR A 96 8.56 2.66 15.41
C THR A 96 9.16 2.53 14.02
N HIS A 97 9.25 3.64 13.27
CA HIS A 97 10.07 3.71 12.05
C HIS A 97 11.50 3.15 12.28
N ALA A 98 12.00 3.23 13.52
CA ALA A 98 13.28 2.66 13.92
C ALA A 98 13.26 1.11 13.91
N GLU A 99 12.19 0.47 14.37
CA GLU A 99 12.04 -0.99 14.35
C GLU A 99 11.88 -1.54 12.94
N VAL A 100 11.02 -0.91 12.12
CA VAL A 100 10.89 -1.26 10.69
C VAL A 100 12.21 -1.05 9.96
N GLY A 101 12.88 0.08 10.22
CA GLY A 101 14.21 0.35 9.67
C GLY A 101 15.28 -0.63 10.13
N SER A 102 15.22 -1.09 11.39
CA SER A 102 16.12 -2.12 11.93
C SER A 102 15.89 -3.46 11.24
N LEU A 103 14.63 -3.86 11.08
CA LEU A 103 14.26 -5.10 10.40
C LEU A 103 14.67 -5.09 8.94
N LEU A 104 14.38 -4.01 8.20
CA LEU A 104 14.79 -3.88 6.79
C LEU A 104 16.32 -3.89 6.63
N LYS A 105 17.06 -3.26 7.54
CA LYS A 105 18.53 -3.33 7.55
C LYS A 105 19.04 -4.76 7.80
N ARG A 106 18.39 -5.51 8.71
CA ARG A 106 18.70 -6.92 8.97
C ARG A 106 18.43 -7.79 7.76
N ILE A 107 17.26 -7.64 7.13
CA ILE A 107 16.90 -8.37 5.90
C ILE A 107 17.91 -8.05 4.80
N ARG A 108 18.19 -6.77 4.55
CA ARG A 108 19.17 -6.32 3.56
C ARG A 108 20.56 -6.93 3.80
N ARG A 109 21.02 -6.96 5.06
CA ARG A 109 22.30 -7.59 5.42
C ARG A 109 22.25 -9.09 5.14
N ALA A 110 21.26 -9.81 5.68
CA ALA A 110 21.14 -11.25 5.49
C ALA A 110 21.04 -11.66 4.02
N SER A 111 20.24 -10.95 3.22
CA SER A 111 20.13 -11.21 1.79
C SER A 111 21.43 -10.88 1.03
N GLY A 112 22.14 -9.81 1.44
CA GLY A 112 23.41 -9.43 0.85
C GLY A 112 24.53 -10.42 1.17
N ASP A 113 24.61 -10.86 2.43
CA ASP A 113 25.56 -11.88 2.88
C ASP A 113 25.32 -13.21 2.17
N LEU A 114 24.04 -13.57 1.99
CA LEU A 114 23.65 -14.77 1.24
C LEU A 114 24.05 -14.65 -0.23
N VAL A 115 23.70 -13.55 -0.92
CA VAL A 115 24.13 -13.33 -2.32
C VAL A 115 25.66 -13.32 -2.46
N ALA A 116 26.38 -12.68 -1.52
CA ALA A 116 27.84 -12.63 -1.54
C ALA A 116 28.48 -14.01 -1.34
N ALA A 117 27.92 -14.83 -0.45
CA ALA A 117 28.33 -16.23 -0.31
C ALA A 117 28.02 -17.02 -1.59
N LEU A 118 26.92 -16.68 -2.27
CA LEU A 118 26.49 -17.34 -3.49
C LEU A 118 27.36 -17.05 -4.71
N ASP A 119 27.95 -15.85 -4.78
CA ASP A 119 28.85 -15.43 -5.87
C ASP A 119 30.27 -16.01 -5.75
N GLN A 120 30.60 -16.69 -4.64
CA GLN A 120 31.88 -17.41 -4.51
C GLN A 120 31.81 -18.70 -5.32
N GLY A 121 32.69 -18.85 -6.33
CA GLY A 121 32.63 -19.89 -7.37
C GLY A 121 32.58 -21.36 -6.92
N GLU A 122 32.67 -21.66 -5.63
CA GLU A 122 32.49 -23.00 -5.06
C GLU A 122 31.01 -23.35 -4.80
N MET A 123 30.07 -22.41 -5.00
CA MET A 123 28.66 -22.63 -4.66
C MET A 123 27.94 -23.65 -5.53
N ALA A 124 28.33 -23.84 -6.79
CA ALA A 124 27.61 -24.79 -7.66
C ALA A 124 27.64 -26.22 -7.10
N GLU A 125 28.69 -26.59 -6.36
CA GLU A 125 28.79 -27.89 -5.70
C GLU A 125 28.06 -27.90 -4.35
N THR A 126 28.21 -26.84 -3.54
CA THR A 126 27.50 -26.70 -2.26
C THR A 126 25.98 -26.70 -2.46
N TRP A 127 25.47 -26.03 -3.49
CA TRP A 127 24.04 -25.99 -3.79
C TRP A 127 23.53 -27.32 -4.33
N ARG A 128 24.30 -27.99 -5.21
CA ARG A 128 24.00 -29.37 -5.64
C ARG A 128 23.95 -30.36 -4.48
N ARG A 129 24.68 -30.11 -3.39
CA ARG A 129 24.57 -30.92 -2.16
C ARG A 129 23.29 -30.59 -1.40
N LEU A 130 22.92 -29.32 -1.28
CA LEU A 130 21.66 -28.89 -0.64
C LEU A 130 20.43 -29.43 -1.38
N GLU A 131 20.42 -29.42 -2.72
CA GLU A 131 19.33 -29.98 -3.54
C GLU A 131 19.09 -31.47 -3.28
N LYS A 132 20.11 -32.19 -2.83
CA LYS A 132 20.05 -33.63 -2.51
C LYS A 132 19.63 -33.92 -1.07
N VAL A 133 19.59 -32.92 -0.19
CA VAL A 133 19.14 -33.09 1.19
C VAL A 133 17.61 -33.22 1.19
N ASP A 134 17.12 -34.43 1.44
CA ASP A 134 15.70 -34.68 1.66
C ASP A 134 15.35 -34.33 3.10
N ILE A 135 14.50 -33.31 3.28
CA ILE A 135 14.05 -32.84 4.60
C ILE A 135 12.75 -33.55 5.02
N GLY A 136 12.19 -34.47 4.21
CA GLY A 136 10.84 -34.99 4.46
C GLY A 136 10.50 -36.38 3.90
N GLY A 137 11.47 -37.23 3.58
CA GLY A 137 11.26 -38.65 3.25
C GLY A 137 10.41 -38.91 2.00
N GLY A 138 10.31 -37.93 1.10
CA GLY A 138 9.44 -37.99 -0.07
C GLY A 138 9.83 -36.97 -1.12
N LYS A 139 9.96 -37.46 -2.36
CA LYS A 139 10.19 -36.78 -3.66
C LYS A 139 11.20 -35.61 -3.63
N PRO A 140 12.32 -35.67 -4.39
CA PRO A 140 13.33 -34.62 -4.44
C PRO A 140 12.71 -33.23 -4.59
N SER A 141 13.10 -32.31 -3.70
CA SER A 141 12.52 -30.97 -3.66
C SER A 141 12.72 -30.23 -4.97
N SER A 142 11.72 -29.42 -5.37
CA SER A 142 11.80 -28.52 -6.53
C SER A 142 12.61 -27.25 -6.21
N PHE A 143 13.67 -27.38 -5.41
CA PHE A 143 14.47 -26.29 -4.86
C PHE A 143 15.73 -26.07 -5.70
N ARG A 144 15.56 -25.77 -7.00
CA ARG A 144 16.69 -25.64 -7.91
C ARG A 144 17.37 -24.29 -7.79
N TRP A 145 18.69 -24.27 -7.99
CA TRP A 145 19.47 -23.05 -8.02
C TRP A 145 18.88 -21.97 -8.93
N GLU A 146 18.47 -22.35 -10.14
CA GLU A 146 17.95 -21.44 -11.16
C GLU A 146 16.65 -20.75 -10.73
N ASP A 147 15.89 -21.38 -9.83
CA ASP A 147 14.63 -20.84 -9.31
C ASP A 147 14.86 -19.95 -8.08
N VAL A 148 15.81 -20.33 -7.22
CA VAL A 148 16.07 -19.63 -5.94
C VAL A 148 16.93 -18.38 -6.12
N HIS A 149 17.94 -18.44 -7.00
CA HIS A 149 18.89 -17.34 -7.17
C HIS A 149 18.25 -16.01 -7.62
N PRO A 150 17.34 -15.98 -8.62
CA PRO A 150 16.67 -14.75 -9.01
C PRO A 150 15.80 -14.16 -7.90
N VAL A 151 15.18 -15.01 -7.08
CA VAL A 151 14.35 -14.59 -5.95
C VAL A 151 15.21 -13.92 -4.87
N LEU A 152 16.36 -14.52 -4.53
CA LEU A 152 17.30 -13.96 -3.55
C LEU A 152 17.90 -12.63 -4.02
N LEU A 153 18.31 -12.53 -5.28
CA LEU A 153 18.77 -11.28 -5.87
C LEU A 153 17.68 -10.19 -5.85
N SER A 154 16.45 -10.55 -6.21
CA SER A 154 15.30 -9.64 -6.17
C SER A 154 15.03 -9.16 -4.75
N LEU A 155 15.06 -10.07 -3.76
CA LEU A 155 14.88 -9.74 -2.36
C LEU A 155 15.97 -8.79 -1.86
N ALA A 156 17.23 -9.05 -2.19
CA ALA A 156 18.35 -8.19 -1.82
C ALA A 156 18.22 -6.77 -2.41
N ALA A 157 17.86 -6.68 -3.70
CA ALA A 157 17.63 -5.40 -4.37
C ALA A 157 16.46 -4.62 -3.74
N ARG A 158 15.33 -5.30 -3.52
CA ARG A 158 14.13 -4.74 -2.90
C ARG A 158 14.38 -4.28 -1.46
N ALA A 159 15.09 -5.07 -0.66
CA ALA A 159 15.45 -4.70 0.71
C ALA A 159 16.39 -3.49 0.74
N ARG A 160 17.33 -3.40 -0.21
CA ARG A 160 18.20 -2.22 -0.36
C ARG A 160 17.38 -0.98 -0.72
N GLN A 161 16.50 -1.08 -1.70
CA GLN A 161 15.62 0.02 -2.11
C GLN A 161 14.73 0.48 -0.95
N ALA A 162 14.08 -0.45 -0.24
CA ALA A 162 13.23 -0.14 0.91
C ALA A 162 14.00 0.61 2.02
N VAL A 163 15.27 0.28 2.27
CA VAL A 163 16.10 1.01 3.23
C VAL A 163 16.41 2.44 2.75
N GLU A 164 16.67 2.65 1.47
CA GLU A 164 16.92 3.99 0.93
C GLU A 164 15.63 4.84 0.91
N GLU A 165 14.49 4.25 0.56
CA GLU A 165 13.18 4.88 0.67
C GLU A 165 12.89 5.28 2.11
N LEU A 166 13.12 4.39 3.09
CA LEU A 166 12.91 4.71 4.51
C LEU A 166 13.85 5.81 5.02
N LYS A 167 15.07 5.92 4.48
CA LYS A 167 15.98 7.05 4.78
C LYS A 167 15.46 8.35 4.17
N ALA A 168 15.02 8.33 2.92
CA ALA A 168 14.46 9.48 2.25
C ALA A 168 13.17 9.95 2.95
N GLU A 169 12.32 9.01 3.37
CA GLU A 169 11.15 9.28 4.19
C GLU A 169 11.55 9.90 5.53
N LYS A 170 12.56 9.37 6.24
CA LYS A 170 13.02 9.97 7.50
C LYS A 170 13.53 11.42 7.34
N GLN A 171 14.06 11.77 6.17
CA GLN A 171 14.54 13.12 5.87
C GLN A 171 13.43 14.09 5.45
N THR A 172 12.29 13.58 4.99
CA THR A 172 11.22 14.39 4.35
C THR A 172 9.88 14.32 5.06
N ARG A 173 9.62 13.26 5.84
CA ARG A 173 8.38 13.08 6.58
C ARG A 173 8.53 13.60 8.01
N PRO A 174 7.57 14.43 8.48
CA PRO A 174 7.40 14.63 9.91
C PRO A 174 7.10 13.28 10.60
N PRO A 175 7.27 13.18 11.94
CA PRO A 175 6.86 12.00 12.70
C PRO A 175 5.45 11.56 12.29
N LEU A 176 5.19 10.25 12.33
CA LEU A 176 3.89 9.64 11.97
C LEU A 176 2.74 10.44 12.62
N ASP A 177 2.17 11.36 11.84
CA ASP A 177 1.08 12.20 12.26
C ASP A 177 -0.20 11.38 12.06
N PRO A 178 -1.01 11.17 13.11
CA PRO A 178 -2.32 10.53 12.97
C PRO A 178 -3.16 11.14 11.83
N SER A 179 -3.01 12.44 11.56
CA SER A 179 -3.69 13.15 10.47
C SER A 179 -3.23 12.72 9.08
N HIS A 180 -1.98 12.25 8.93
CA HIS A 180 -1.40 11.86 7.63
C HIS A 180 -2.14 10.66 7.03
N SER A 181 -2.34 9.60 7.83
CA SER A 181 -3.01 8.37 7.37
C SER A 181 -4.43 8.67 6.90
N TRP A 182 -5.16 9.49 7.65
CA TRP A 182 -6.49 9.96 7.29
C TRP A 182 -6.50 10.82 6.01
N ARG A 183 -5.57 11.79 5.91
CA ARG A 183 -5.46 12.66 4.74
C ARG A 183 -5.14 11.87 3.48
N PHE A 184 -4.20 10.92 3.56
CA PHE A 184 -3.87 10.01 2.47
C PHE A 184 -5.09 9.20 2.04
N PHE A 185 -5.78 8.57 3.00
CA PHE A 185 -6.98 7.78 2.75
C PHE A 185 -8.05 8.59 1.99
N VAL A 186 -8.42 9.77 2.49
CA VAL A 186 -9.43 10.62 1.84
C VAL A 186 -8.97 11.08 0.45
N THR A 187 -7.71 11.51 0.30
CA THR A 187 -7.18 12.01 -0.97
C THR A 187 -7.17 10.92 -2.04
N GLU A 188 -6.77 9.70 -1.68
CA GLU A 188 -6.69 8.60 -2.64
C GLU A 188 -8.05 8.02 -3.01
N LEU A 189 -9.03 8.03 -2.09
CA LEU A 189 -10.42 7.70 -2.43
C LEU A 189 -11.06 8.79 -3.31
N ALA A 190 -10.77 10.07 -3.05
CA ALA A 190 -11.22 11.17 -3.89
C ALA A 190 -10.71 11.01 -5.34
N ALA A 191 -9.45 10.60 -5.50
CA ALA A 191 -8.87 10.35 -6.82
C ALA A 191 -9.62 9.24 -7.60
N VAL A 192 -10.29 8.29 -6.95
CA VAL A 192 -11.14 7.29 -7.62
C VAL A 192 -12.36 7.96 -8.23
N PHE A 193 -13.05 8.81 -7.46
CA PHE A 193 -14.23 9.55 -7.92
C PHE A 193 -13.87 10.53 -9.04
N GLU A 194 -12.77 11.26 -8.91
CA GLU A 194 -12.29 12.20 -9.94
C GLU A 194 -12.01 11.50 -11.27
N ARG A 195 -11.36 10.31 -11.25
CA ARG A 195 -11.12 9.52 -12.48
C ARG A 195 -12.39 9.08 -13.16
N ARG A 196 -13.46 8.86 -12.40
CA ARG A 196 -14.79 8.50 -12.88
C ARG A 196 -15.63 9.71 -13.31
N GLY A 197 -15.11 10.93 -13.15
CA GLY A 197 -15.84 12.16 -13.41
C GLY A 197 -16.95 12.45 -12.40
N GLU A 198 -16.91 11.81 -11.23
CA GLU A 198 -17.89 11.99 -10.17
C GLU A 198 -17.47 13.11 -9.21
N PRO A 199 -18.42 13.90 -8.67
CA PRO A 199 -18.10 15.01 -7.80
C PRO A 199 -17.57 14.54 -6.45
N VAL A 200 -16.40 15.05 -6.06
CA VAL A 200 -15.82 14.88 -4.71
C VAL A 200 -16.31 16.00 -3.80
N THR A 201 -17.42 15.74 -3.11
CA THR A 201 -18.00 16.65 -2.12
C THR A 201 -18.28 15.89 -0.85
N ALA A 202 -17.97 16.48 0.30
CA ALA A 202 -18.17 15.85 1.60
C ALA A 202 -19.59 16.03 2.15
N SER A 203 -20.22 17.17 1.84
CA SER A 203 -21.56 17.54 2.27
C SER A 203 -22.36 18.25 1.18
N LYS A 204 -23.69 18.13 1.25
CA LYS A 204 -24.60 18.94 0.44
C LYS A 204 -24.95 20.24 1.19
N PRO A 205 -25.00 21.40 0.51
CA PRO A 205 -25.25 22.68 1.16
C PRO A 205 -26.67 22.89 1.71
N SER A 206 -27.66 22.02 1.43
CA SER A 206 -29.07 22.32 1.76
C SER A 206 -30.01 21.14 2.08
N GLU A 207 -29.54 19.95 2.51
CA GLU A 207 -30.45 18.81 2.79
C GLU A 207 -30.33 18.21 4.19
N LYS A 208 -31.45 17.62 4.67
CA LYS A 208 -31.59 16.88 5.93
C LYS A 208 -30.66 15.65 6.06
N SER A 209 -29.98 15.25 4.98
CA SER A 209 -28.93 14.23 4.96
C SER A 209 -27.65 14.85 4.42
N ARG A 210 -26.64 15.05 5.28
CA ARG A 210 -25.34 15.61 4.89
C ARG A 210 -24.47 14.64 4.09
N SER A 211 -24.79 13.35 4.06
CA SER A 211 -23.94 12.32 3.44
C SER A 211 -24.08 12.26 1.92
N THR A 212 -23.00 12.60 1.20
CA THR A 212 -22.87 12.51 -0.26
C THR A 212 -22.51 11.09 -0.71
N PRO A 213 -22.61 10.74 -2.01
CA PRO A 213 -22.13 9.46 -2.53
C PRO A 213 -20.66 9.18 -2.17
N PHE A 214 -19.80 10.20 -2.23
CA PHE A 214 -18.40 10.08 -1.83
C PHE A 214 -18.25 9.78 -0.33
N THR A 215 -19.01 10.45 0.53
CA THR A 215 -18.99 10.17 1.98
C THR A 215 -19.52 8.76 2.29
N GLN A 216 -20.57 8.31 1.61
CA GLN A 216 -21.10 6.95 1.76
C GLN A 216 -20.08 5.90 1.32
N PHE A 217 -19.35 6.18 0.23
CA PHE A 217 -18.27 5.34 -0.24
C PHE A 217 -17.13 5.25 0.77
N ALA A 218 -16.59 6.40 1.21
CA ALA A 218 -15.53 6.44 2.21
C ALA A 218 -15.95 5.75 3.52
N TRP A 219 -17.21 5.92 3.94
CA TRP A 219 -17.78 5.21 5.08
C TRP A 219 -17.80 3.70 4.87
N ALA A 220 -18.26 3.21 3.72
CA ALA A 220 -18.29 1.78 3.42
C ALA A 220 -16.88 1.17 3.45
N VAL A 221 -15.88 1.86 2.89
CA VAL A 221 -14.46 1.46 2.97
C VAL A 221 -13.98 1.48 4.43
N MET A 222 -14.32 2.50 5.22
CA MET A 222 -13.94 2.57 6.63
C MET A 222 -14.59 1.46 7.48
N GLN A 223 -15.81 1.03 7.15
CA GLN A 223 -16.45 -0.09 7.84
C GLN A 223 -15.79 -1.44 7.50
N ALA A 224 -15.06 -1.54 6.37
CA ALA A 224 -14.24 -2.70 6.07
C ALA A 224 -12.92 -2.74 6.88
N VAL A 225 -12.50 -1.63 7.48
CA VAL A 225 -11.31 -1.60 8.35
C VAL A 225 -11.64 -2.26 9.70
N PRO A 226 -10.75 -3.05 10.31
CA PRO A 226 -10.97 -3.59 11.67
C PRO A 226 -11.17 -2.47 12.70
N LYS A 227 -12.11 -2.67 13.63
CA LYS A 227 -12.63 -1.60 14.51
C LYS A 227 -11.55 -0.83 15.27
N GLN A 228 -10.54 -1.52 15.76
CA GLN A 228 -9.43 -0.93 16.52
C GLN A 228 -8.55 0.04 15.70
N TYR A 229 -8.62 -0.02 14.37
CA TYR A 229 -7.80 0.84 13.48
C TYR A 229 -8.60 1.95 12.81
N ARG A 230 -9.94 1.94 12.94
CA ARG A 230 -10.82 2.94 12.32
C ARG A 230 -10.56 4.36 12.83
N GLN A 231 -10.97 5.32 12.02
CA GLN A 231 -10.96 6.74 12.38
C GLN A 231 -12.24 7.41 11.87
N HIS A 232 -12.80 8.32 12.67
CA HIS A 232 -14.04 9.05 12.36
C HIS A 232 -15.27 8.16 12.10
N ASP A 233 -15.34 6.98 12.72
CA ASP A 233 -16.36 5.95 12.48
C ASP A 233 -17.60 6.03 13.40
N ALA A 234 -17.78 7.13 14.13
CA ALA A 234 -18.92 7.33 15.03
C ALA A 234 -20.26 7.46 14.28
N SER A 235 -20.27 8.17 13.15
CA SER A 235 -21.44 8.33 12.30
C SER A 235 -21.04 8.78 10.89
N ARG A 236 -21.96 8.61 9.92
CA ARG A 236 -21.75 9.11 8.55
C ARG A 236 -21.58 10.63 8.48
N ASP A 237 -22.20 11.35 9.40
CA ASP A 237 -22.07 12.81 9.48
C ASP A 237 -20.71 13.21 10.06
N ALA A 238 -20.22 12.49 11.08
CA ALA A 238 -18.85 12.69 11.60
C ALA A 238 -17.80 12.42 10.51
N MET A 239 -18.03 11.42 9.66
CA MET A 239 -17.20 11.17 8.48
C MET A 239 -17.28 12.33 7.47
N ALA A 240 -18.48 12.84 7.18
CA ALA A 240 -18.68 13.98 6.28
C ALA A 240 -17.89 15.21 6.74
N ASP A 241 -17.95 15.52 8.04
CA ASP A 241 -17.24 16.67 8.61
C ASP A 241 -15.72 16.46 8.54
N ALA A 242 -15.23 15.26 8.87
CA ALA A 242 -13.81 14.92 8.78
C ALA A 242 -13.25 14.96 7.35
N ILE A 243 -14.05 14.50 6.36
CA ILE A 243 -13.69 14.59 4.94
C ILE A 243 -13.71 16.06 4.49
N SER A 244 -14.69 16.85 4.94
CA SER A 244 -14.79 18.29 4.59
C SER A 244 -13.51 19.04 4.94
N ASN A 245 -12.94 18.78 6.12
CA ASN A 245 -11.70 19.41 6.57
C ASN A 245 -10.54 19.06 5.63
N VAL A 246 -10.37 17.78 5.29
CA VAL A 246 -9.30 17.35 4.36
C VAL A 246 -9.45 17.98 2.98
N LEU A 247 -10.67 18.01 2.42
CA LEU A 247 -10.92 18.60 1.11
C LEU A 247 -10.70 20.13 1.12
N ALA A 248 -11.04 20.82 2.20
CA ALA A 248 -10.78 22.25 2.36
C ALA A 248 -9.26 22.53 2.38
N ASP A 249 -8.49 21.73 3.11
CA ASP A 249 -7.03 21.87 3.16
C ASP A 249 -6.39 21.60 1.80
N LEU A 250 -6.90 20.62 1.05
CA LEU A 250 -6.41 20.31 -0.31
C LEU A 250 -6.67 21.48 -1.27
N ARG A 251 -7.86 22.08 -1.24
CA ARG A 251 -8.20 23.24 -2.07
C ARG A 251 -7.34 24.45 -1.74
N THR A 252 -7.13 24.72 -0.45
CA THR A 252 -6.26 25.81 0.01
C THR A 252 -4.82 25.59 -0.45
N ALA A 253 -4.28 24.37 -0.30
CA ALA A 253 -2.93 24.04 -0.76
C ALA A 253 -2.77 24.15 -2.29
N GLN A 254 -3.82 23.84 -3.07
CA GLN A 254 -3.82 24.02 -4.52
C GLN A 254 -3.85 25.50 -4.91
N ALA A 255 -4.67 26.31 -4.24
CA ALA A 255 -4.78 27.75 -4.50
C ALA A 255 -3.48 28.51 -4.21
N GLN A 256 -2.67 28.01 -3.27
CA GLN A 256 -1.39 28.61 -2.89
C GLN A 256 -0.22 28.22 -3.80
N ARG A 257 -0.40 27.33 -4.79
CA ARG A 257 0.64 26.99 -5.77
C ARG A 257 0.60 27.99 -6.93
N PRO A 258 1.56 28.93 -7.04
CA PRO A 258 1.57 29.88 -8.14
C PRO A 258 1.95 29.13 -9.44
N GLY A 259 1.13 29.23 -10.48
CA GLY A 259 1.50 28.82 -11.86
C GLY A 259 0.82 27.57 -12.45
N ALA A 260 -0.33 27.12 -11.93
CA ALA A 260 -1.08 25.98 -12.51
C ALA A 260 -2.32 26.38 -13.35
N THR A 261 -2.26 27.52 -14.05
CA THR A 261 -3.23 27.93 -15.07
C THR A 261 -2.63 27.87 -16.46
#